data_AF-A0ABD4E7S7-F1
#
_entry.id   AF-A0ABD4E7S7-F1
#
_cell.length_a   1.000
_cell.length_b   1.000
_cell.length_c   1.000
_cell.angle_alpha   90.00
_cell.angle_beta   90.00
_cell.angle_gamma   90.00
#
_symmetry.space_group_name_H-M   'P 1'
#
loop_
_entity.id
_entity.type
_entity.pdbx_description
1 polymer ?
#
loop_
_entity_poly.entity_id
_entity_poly.type
_entity_poly.pdbx_seq_one_letter_code
_entity_poly.pdbx_strand_id
1 'polypeptide(L)'
;MADAALTAASTDAVTGRQLYATKNQAVVGTTAAISSLSTGVAANGAALTTLSTSLAAGTVGLVQQTGGAPGAGTITIGATTGGAIVDVSGTAGARQIKGIAGGSDATDAVNVQQLQQLATTIGAIGANAVVYDDASHARVTLGTLAAGTLVALTNVADAVLTSASTDAVSGRQLYATNQTLAGLATGMAAGTVGLVQEAGGAPGAGAIGATTGGTTVDVSGTDGARRITGVAAGRDATDAVNVAQLNQVAGAANAVASNAVSYEDPARVSVTLGGLHATSTVLLRNVASGALSAASTDAVNGAQLFATNQAVQPNTNAITELASHVGRIQASVPSQPVPSQQGSLKFVAVNSSGTTAAASGTEAIALGGNTVASGTGSTAIGPGAHVSGTGSVAIGSNATASANNAVALGPGAVAERDNTVSFGNAAAALTRTLTNVSAGVAPTGAVNVQQLNDSLGSVRNQIEHDRRDANGGTASAVAIASLPQAPSPGTSVVAIGGGSYAGQSAMAVGLSTYAGRWIFKASGSTNTRGTVAAGVGAGYAW
;
A
#
# COMPACT_ATOMS: atom_id res chain seq x y z
N MET A 1 -70.31 42.99 216.48
CA MET A 1 -70.72 41.75 215.79
C MET A 1 -69.51 41.25 214.99
N ALA A 2 -69.18 39.96 215.05
CA ALA A 2 -68.01 39.40 214.37
C ALA A 2 -68.31 39.10 212.88
N ASP A 3 -67.28 39.15 212.02
CA ASP A 3 -67.39 38.80 210.60
C ASP A 3 -67.81 37.33 210.46
N ALA A 4 -68.89 37.10 209.72
CA ALA A 4 -69.38 35.75 209.46
C ALA A 4 -68.45 35.02 208.47
N ALA A 5 -68.25 33.72 208.70
CA ALA A 5 -67.46 32.89 207.79
C ALA A 5 -68.23 32.68 206.48
N LEU A 6 -67.70 33.19 205.36
CA LEU A 6 -68.25 32.89 204.03
C LEU A 6 -68.07 31.40 203.73
N THR A 7 -69.18 30.66 203.82
CA THR A 7 -69.33 29.31 203.31
C THR A 7 -70.65 29.22 202.56
N ALA A 8 -70.83 28.20 201.73
CA ALA A 8 -72.02 28.04 200.91
C ALA A 8 -73.35 27.88 201.70
N ALA A 9 -73.30 27.60 203.02
CA ALA A 9 -74.47 27.45 203.89
C ALA A 9 -74.73 28.66 204.81
N SER A 10 -73.92 29.72 204.71
CA SER A 10 -74.05 30.89 205.58
C SER A 10 -75.25 31.74 205.15
N THR A 11 -76.23 31.88 206.06
CA THR A 11 -77.33 32.84 205.96
C THR A 11 -77.04 34.14 206.72
N ASP A 12 -75.82 34.30 207.22
CA ASP A 12 -75.41 35.49 207.96
C ASP A 12 -75.24 36.68 207.00
N ALA A 13 -75.57 37.89 207.48
CA ALA A 13 -75.31 39.09 206.72
C ALA A 13 -73.79 39.28 206.51
N VAL A 14 -73.35 39.14 205.25
CA VAL A 14 -71.98 39.44 204.85
C VAL A 14 -71.67 40.91 205.06
N THR A 15 -70.53 41.17 205.68
CA THR A 15 -70.13 42.54 206.03
C THR A 15 -69.64 43.27 204.78
N GLY A 16 -69.76 44.60 204.76
CA GLY A 16 -69.30 45.42 203.63
C GLY A 16 -67.83 45.18 203.24
N ARG A 17 -67.01 44.68 204.18
CA ARG A 17 -65.61 44.30 203.95
C ARG A 17 -65.47 43.12 202.98
N GLN A 18 -66.34 42.12 203.08
CA GLN A 18 -66.29 40.90 202.26
C GLN A 18 -66.71 41.19 200.81
N LEU A 19 -67.74 42.03 200.61
CA LEU A 19 -68.15 42.49 199.28
C LEU A 19 -67.10 43.41 198.62
N TYR A 20 -66.40 44.22 199.42
CA TYR A 20 -65.33 45.09 198.92
C TYR A 20 -64.11 44.29 198.41
N ALA A 21 -63.73 43.19 199.07
CA ALA A 21 -62.63 42.34 198.63
C ALA A 21 -62.89 41.72 197.24
N THR A 22 -64.10 41.20 197.00
CA THR A 22 -64.48 40.61 195.71
C THR A 22 -64.55 41.66 194.60
N LYS A 23 -65.13 42.84 194.88
CA LYS A 23 -65.26 43.90 193.86
C LYS A 23 -63.91 44.52 193.50
N ASN A 24 -63.00 44.68 194.45
CA ASN A 24 -61.79 45.46 194.24
C ASN A 24 -60.56 44.65 193.80
N GLN A 25 -60.46 43.35 194.11
CA GLN A 25 -59.29 42.55 193.71
C GLN A 25 -59.50 41.70 192.43
N ALA A 26 -60.65 41.04 192.25
CA ALA A 26 -60.83 40.11 191.12
C ALA A 26 -61.22 40.81 189.80
N VAL A 27 -62.04 41.87 189.87
CA VAL A 27 -62.56 42.55 188.68
C VAL A 27 -61.50 43.41 187.99
N VAL A 28 -60.64 44.10 188.76
CA VAL A 28 -59.58 44.99 188.24
C VAL A 28 -58.51 44.21 187.46
N GLY A 29 -58.10 43.02 187.95
CA GLY A 29 -57.11 42.19 187.26
C GLY A 29 -57.58 41.72 185.88
N THR A 30 -58.86 41.38 185.75
CA THR A 30 -59.45 40.95 184.47
C THR A 30 -59.45 42.08 183.43
N THR A 31 -59.74 43.31 183.83
CA THR A 31 -59.74 44.47 182.92
C THR A 31 -58.35 44.77 182.35
N ALA A 32 -57.28 44.63 183.15
CA ALA A 32 -55.92 44.86 182.68
C ALA A 32 -55.47 43.83 181.62
N ALA A 33 -55.78 42.55 181.82
CA ALA A 33 -55.44 41.48 180.87
C ALA A 33 -56.12 41.67 179.50
N ILE A 34 -57.40 42.09 179.50
CA ILE A 34 -58.15 42.36 178.27
C ILE A 34 -57.52 43.53 177.48
N SER A 35 -57.05 44.57 178.16
CA SER A 35 -56.40 45.71 177.50
C SER A 35 -55.06 45.33 176.84
N SER A 36 -54.26 44.49 177.49
CA SER A 36 -53.00 43.99 176.92
C SER A 36 -53.23 43.07 175.71
N LEU A 37 -54.28 42.25 175.71
CA LEU A 37 -54.64 41.43 174.57
C LEU A 37 -55.11 42.29 173.38
N SER A 38 -55.91 43.33 173.64
CA SER A 38 -56.37 44.27 172.60
C SER A 38 -55.21 44.98 171.89
N THR A 39 -54.18 45.41 172.64
CA THR A 39 -52.98 46.05 172.05
C THR A 39 -52.15 45.07 171.22
N GLY A 40 -51.96 43.83 171.69
CA GLY A 40 -51.26 42.80 170.94
C GLY A 40 -51.95 42.43 169.61
N VAL A 41 -53.28 42.31 169.61
CA VAL A 41 -54.06 42.01 168.40
C VAL A 41 -53.97 43.14 167.36
N ALA A 42 -53.98 44.41 167.79
CA ALA A 42 -53.86 45.55 166.88
C ALA A 42 -52.48 45.61 166.17
N ALA A 43 -51.39 45.30 166.88
CA ALA A 43 -50.05 45.29 166.29
C ALA A 43 -49.88 44.22 165.20
N ASN A 44 -50.42 43.01 165.41
CA ASN A 44 -50.43 41.96 164.39
C ASN A 44 -51.23 42.36 163.15
N GLY A 45 -52.34 43.10 163.33
CA GLY A 45 -53.12 43.64 162.23
C GLY A 45 -52.29 44.54 161.30
N ALA A 46 -51.52 45.47 161.87
CA ALA A 46 -50.69 46.39 161.10
C ALA A 46 -49.57 45.68 160.31
N ALA A 47 -48.85 44.73 160.94
CA ALA A 47 -47.78 43.99 160.27
C ALA A 47 -48.28 43.15 159.09
N LEU A 48 -49.46 42.53 159.24
CA LEU A 48 -50.07 41.74 158.16
C LEU A 48 -50.53 42.62 156.99
N THR A 49 -51.01 43.83 157.27
CA THR A 49 -51.32 44.80 156.21
C THR A 49 -50.07 45.19 155.42
N THR A 50 -48.94 45.50 156.09
CA THR A 50 -47.69 45.84 155.40
C THR A 50 -47.18 44.71 154.51
N LEU A 51 -47.17 43.45 155.01
CA LEU A 51 -46.74 42.30 154.21
C LEU A 51 -47.64 42.11 152.97
N SER A 52 -48.96 42.25 153.13
CA SER A 52 -49.93 42.17 152.03
C SER A 52 -49.67 43.25 150.97
N THR A 53 -49.42 44.50 151.39
CA THR A 53 -49.12 45.60 150.46
C THR A 53 -47.80 45.38 149.74
N SER A 54 -46.75 44.97 150.44
CA SER A 54 -45.43 44.73 149.83
C SER A 54 -45.44 43.56 148.83
N LEU A 55 -46.22 42.50 149.12
CA LEU A 55 -46.40 41.37 148.21
C LEU A 55 -47.24 41.74 146.98
N ALA A 56 -48.33 42.49 147.16
CA ALA A 56 -49.16 42.98 146.04
C ALA A 56 -48.40 43.94 145.12
N ALA A 57 -47.50 44.76 145.68
CA ALA A 57 -46.61 45.63 144.90
C ALA A 57 -45.43 44.87 144.28
N GLY A 58 -45.23 43.58 144.58
CA GLY A 58 -44.10 42.79 144.07
C GLY A 58 -42.74 43.28 144.57
N THR A 59 -42.72 44.01 145.68
CA THR A 59 -41.51 44.62 146.27
C THR A 59 -40.79 43.71 147.26
N VAL A 60 -41.36 42.54 147.55
CA VAL A 60 -40.77 41.50 148.40
C VAL A 60 -40.94 40.14 147.71
N GLY A 61 -39.85 39.37 147.54
CA GLY A 61 -39.85 38.07 146.85
C GLY A 61 -38.59 37.83 146.00
N LEU A 62 -38.52 36.71 145.26
CA LEU A 62 -37.43 36.42 144.31
C LEU A 62 -37.63 37.08 142.93
N VAL A 63 -38.88 37.25 142.53
CA VAL A 63 -39.23 38.02 141.33
C VAL A 63 -39.64 39.40 141.83
N GLN A 64 -38.78 40.38 141.58
CA GLN A 64 -38.95 41.73 142.09
C GLN A 64 -39.00 42.73 140.95
N GLN A 65 -39.93 43.66 141.06
CA GLN A 65 -39.89 44.87 140.27
C GLN A 65 -39.04 45.91 141.00
N THR A 66 -37.98 46.39 140.35
CA THR A 66 -37.14 47.44 140.94
C THR A 66 -37.91 48.76 141.03
N GLY A 67 -38.28 49.21 142.24
CA GLY A 67 -38.81 50.57 142.49
C GLY A 67 -40.34 50.73 142.63
N GLY A 68 -40.96 50.12 143.65
CA GLY A 68 -42.12 50.61 144.42
C GLY A 68 -43.49 50.89 143.75
N ALA A 69 -43.58 51.15 142.45
CA ALA A 69 -44.82 51.42 141.73
C ALA A 69 -44.99 50.46 140.53
N PRO A 70 -46.20 49.88 140.31
CA PRO A 70 -46.41 48.91 139.25
C PRO A 70 -46.12 49.45 137.84
N GLY A 71 -45.28 48.73 137.08
CA GLY A 71 -45.18 48.87 135.61
C GLY A 71 -44.01 49.68 135.05
N ALA A 72 -43.15 50.30 135.86
CA ALA A 72 -42.03 51.11 135.36
C ALA A 72 -40.63 50.52 135.63
N GLY A 73 -40.50 49.61 136.60
CA GLY A 73 -39.22 48.98 136.95
C GLY A 73 -38.91 47.73 136.13
N THR A 74 -37.63 47.43 135.92
CA THR A 74 -37.18 46.13 135.39
C THR A 74 -37.62 45.01 136.33
N ILE A 75 -38.19 43.96 135.74
CA ILE A 75 -38.44 42.71 136.47
C ILE A 75 -37.11 41.99 136.56
N THR A 76 -36.65 41.81 137.79
CA THR A 76 -35.45 41.04 138.10
C THR A 76 -35.85 39.73 138.75
N ILE A 77 -35.16 38.66 138.37
CA ILE A 77 -35.33 37.34 138.97
C ILE A 77 -34.04 37.07 139.74
N GLY A 78 -34.14 37.08 141.07
CA GLY A 78 -33.03 36.77 141.96
C GLY A 78 -31.86 37.76 141.90
N ALA A 79 -32.03 39.01 141.42
CA ALA A 79 -30.89 39.93 141.21
C ALA A 79 -30.08 40.25 142.49
N THR A 80 -30.68 40.14 143.68
CA THR A 80 -30.00 40.35 144.96
C THR A 80 -29.47 39.05 145.60
N THR A 81 -29.53 37.93 144.87
CA THR A 81 -29.08 36.59 145.27
C THR A 81 -28.20 35.99 144.16
N GLY A 82 -27.14 35.23 144.48
CA GLY A 82 -26.25 34.65 143.46
C GLY A 82 -26.91 33.54 142.60
N GLY A 83 -26.39 33.31 141.39
CA GLY A 83 -26.79 32.21 140.48
C GLY A 83 -26.32 32.46 139.03
N ALA A 84 -25.93 31.41 138.30
CA ALA A 84 -25.45 31.53 136.90
C ALA A 84 -26.49 31.08 135.84
N ILE A 85 -27.51 30.33 136.26
CA ILE A 85 -28.50 29.74 135.37
C ILE A 85 -29.90 30.07 135.87
N VAL A 86 -30.74 30.58 134.97
CA VAL A 86 -32.19 30.62 135.16
C VAL A 86 -32.76 29.37 134.49
N ASP A 87 -32.96 28.32 135.27
CA ASP A 87 -33.57 27.09 134.76
C ASP A 87 -35.09 27.20 134.82
N VAL A 88 -35.72 27.24 133.65
CA VAL A 88 -37.18 27.32 133.50
C VAL A 88 -37.79 25.96 133.14
N SER A 89 -37.02 24.88 133.19
CA SER A 89 -37.53 23.53 132.94
C SER A 89 -38.50 23.09 134.04
N GLY A 90 -39.50 22.30 133.64
CA GLY A 90 -40.41 21.63 134.57
C GLY A 90 -40.23 20.12 134.54
N THR A 91 -41.05 19.40 135.32
CA THR A 91 -41.07 17.93 135.30
C THR A 91 -41.45 17.32 133.94
N ALA A 92 -42.02 18.11 133.03
CA ALA A 92 -42.32 17.74 131.64
C ALA A 92 -41.23 18.20 130.62
N GLY A 93 -40.07 18.66 131.10
CA GLY A 93 -38.96 19.12 130.27
C GLY A 93 -38.90 20.64 130.07
N ALA A 94 -38.18 21.06 129.02
CA ALA A 94 -37.96 22.47 128.69
C ALA A 94 -39.29 23.20 128.39
N ARG A 95 -39.41 24.44 128.84
CA ARG A 95 -40.60 25.28 128.61
C ARG A 95 -40.32 26.33 127.54
N GLN A 96 -41.34 26.66 126.77
CA GLN A 96 -41.29 27.83 125.89
C GLN A 96 -41.34 29.11 126.73
N ILE A 97 -40.39 30.01 126.51
CA ILE A 97 -40.46 31.38 127.03
C ILE A 97 -41.10 32.23 125.93
N LYS A 98 -42.33 32.71 126.18
CA LYS A 98 -43.08 33.55 125.23
C LYS A 98 -42.89 35.03 125.57
N GLY A 99 -42.96 35.89 124.55
CA GLY A 99 -42.79 37.34 124.70
C GLY A 99 -41.34 37.84 124.72
N ILE A 100 -40.37 37.00 124.32
CA ILE A 100 -38.98 37.42 124.15
C ILE A 100 -38.86 38.34 122.93
N ALA A 101 -38.55 39.62 123.16
CA ALA A 101 -38.14 40.55 122.12
C ALA A 101 -36.79 40.10 121.51
N GLY A 102 -36.49 40.53 120.28
CA GLY A 102 -35.21 40.18 119.64
C GLY A 102 -34.03 40.68 120.47
N GLY A 103 -33.05 39.82 120.69
CA GLY A 103 -31.83 40.19 121.41
C GLY A 103 -31.10 41.32 120.69
N SER A 104 -30.75 42.37 121.41
CA SER A 104 -29.98 43.52 120.90
C SER A 104 -28.51 43.40 121.28
N ASP A 105 -28.22 42.78 122.44
CA ASP A 105 -26.86 42.49 122.89
C ASP A 105 -26.44 41.06 122.57
N ALA A 106 -25.13 40.82 122.50
CA ALA A 106 -24.57 39.50 122.19
C ALA A 106 -24.91 38.41 123.22
N THR A 107 -25.31 38.79 124.43
CA THR A 107 -25.69 37.90 125.53
C THR A 107 -27.20 37.72 125.68
N ASP A 108 -27.99 38.41 124.87
CA ASP A 108 -29.43 38.27 124.90
C ASP A 108 -29.86 36.91 124.34
N ALA A 109 -31.02 36.43 124.78
CA ALA A 109 -31.65 35.29 124.16
C ALA A 109 -32.10 35.64 122.73
N VAL A 110 -31.70 34.82 121.76
CA VAL A 110 -32.13 34.96 120.36
C VAL A 110 -33.55 34.42 120.23
N ASN A 111 -34.44 35.19 119.61
CA ASN A 111 -35.79 34.71 119.33
C ASN A 111 -35.86 33.97 117.98
N VAL A 112 -36.95 33.22 117.77
CA VAL A 112 -37.13 32.42 116.54
C VAL A 112 -37.14 33.29 115.27
N GLN A 113 -37.60 34.55 115.36
CA GLN A 113 -37.62 35.47 114.23
C GLN A 113 -36.20 35.82 113.74
N GLN A 114 -35.26 36.10 114.64
CA GLN A 114 -33.86 36.39 114.29
C GLN A 114 -33.19 35.17 113.61
N LEU A 115 -33.50 33.96 114.06
CA LEU A 115 -32.99 32.73 113.42
C LEU A 115 -33.61 32.50 112.03
N GLN A 116 -34.90 32.80 111.86
CA GLN A 116 -35.57 32.73 110.55
C GLN A 116 -35.02 33.75 109.55
N GLN A 117 -34.66 34.96 110.02
CA GLN A 117 -33.99 35.96 109.18
C GLN A 117 -32.63 35.45 108.68
N LEU A 118 -31.82 34.86 109.57
CA LEU A 118 -30.54 34.25 109.19
C LEU A 118 -30.71 33.12 108.16
N ALA A 119 -31.68 32.22 108.38
CA ALA A 119 -31.99 31.14 107.44
C ALA A 119 -32.41 31.66 106.06
N THR A 120 -33.14 32.78 106.01
CA THR A 120 -33.54 33.44 104.76
C THR A 120 -32.33 34.00 104.02
N THR A 121 -31.39 34.66 104.71
CA THR A 121 -30.15 35.17 104.12
C THR A 121 -29.28 34.05 103.56
N ILE A 122 -29.13 32.94 104.28
CA ILE A 122 -28.35 31.78 103.82
C ILE A 122 -29.04 31.09 102.62
N GLY A 123 -30.36 30.95 102.65
CA GLY A 123 -31.14 30.42 101.53
C GLY A 123 -30.98 31.24 100.25
N ALA A 124 -30.90 32.57 100.37
CA ALA A 124 -30.67 33.46 99.24
C ALA A 124 -29.27 33.31 98.61
N ILE A 125 -28.23 32.99 99.40
CA ILE A 125 -26.90 32.68 98.89
C ILE A 125 -26.92 31.34 98.14
N GLY A 126 -27.59 30.32 98.68
CA GLY A 126 -27.71 29.01 98.03
C GLY A 126 -28.43 29.06 96.67
N ALA A 127 -29.39 29.97 96.49
CA ALA A 127 -30.13 30.12 95.24
C ALA A 127 -29.31 30.70 94.07
N ASN A 128 -28.23 31.44 94.37
CA ASN A 128 -27.40 32.10 93.34
C ASN A 128 -26.00 31.47 93.21
N ALA A 129 -25.69 30.47 94.02
CA ALA A 129 -24.42 29.75 93.95
C ALA A 129 -24.44 28.75 92.79
N VAL A 130 -23.31 28.65 92.08
CA VAL A 130 -23.06 27.52 91.18
C VAL A 130 -22.64 26.33 92.05
N VAL A 131 -23.37 25.22 91.91
CA VAL A 131 -23.11 23.99 92.66
C VAL A 131 -22.82 22.84 91.70
N TYR A 132 -22.08 21.86 92.17
CA TYR A 132 -21.94 20.59 91.47
C TYR A 132 -23.26 19.83 91.48
N ASP A 133 -23.47 19.00 90.45
CA ASP A 133 -24.68 18.21 90.31
C ASP A 133 -24.83 17.18 91.44
N ASP A 134 -23.71 16.65 91.91
CA ASP A 134 -23.63 15.72 93.04
C ASP A 134 -22.28 15.84 93.78
N ALA A 135 -22.12 15.02 94.82
CA ALA A 135 -20.94 15.01 95.69
C ALA A 135 -19.65 14.46 95.02
N SER A 136 -19.72 13.91 93.80
CA SER A 136 -18.54 13.46 93.06
C SER A 136 -17.76 14.60 92.42
N HIS A 137 -18.38 15.77 92.30
CA HIS A 137 -17.84 16.94 91.60
C HIS A 137 -17.46 16.68 90.14
N ALA A 138 -18.01 15.63 89.51
CA ALA A 138 -17.72 15.30 88.13
C ALA A 138 -18.39 16.24 87.12
N ARG A 139 -19.45 16.95 87.53
CA ARG A 139 -20.27 17.76 86.64
C ARG A 139 -20.89 18.96 87.35
N VAL A 140 -20.98 20.06 86.61
CA VAL A 140 -21.84 21.20 86.90
C VAL A 140 -22.82 21.33 85.73
N THR A 141 -24.11 21.23 86.00
CA THR A 141 -25.17 21.55 85.05
C THR A 141 -25.63 22.97 85.30
N LEU A 142 -25.36 23.85 84.33
CA LEU A 142 -25.83 25.24 84.38
C LEU A 142 -27.31 25.26 83.92
N GLY A 143 -28.23 25.51 84.85
CA GLY A 143 -29.67 25.49 84.62
C GLY A 143 -30.33 24.16 85.00
N THR A 144 -31.52 23.86 84.46
CA THR A 144 -32.21 22.58 84.72
C THR A 144 -32.24 21.72 83.46
N LEU A 145 -32.06 20.40 83.62
CA LEU A 145 -32.09 19.42 82.52
C LEU A 145 -33.40 19.41 81.70
N ALA A 146 -34.46 20.05 82.19
CA ALA A 146 -35.80 20.03 81.63
C ALA A 146 -36.24 21.35 80.96
N ALA A 147 -35.43 22.42 80.97
CA ALA A 147 -35.80 23.72 80.41
C ALA A 147 -35.01 24.07 79.14
N GLY A 148 -35.71 24.45 78.07
CA GLY A 148 -35.12 24.81 76.76
C GLY A 148 -34.35 26.15 76.72
N THR A 149 -34.03 26.74 77.86
CA THR A 149 -33.27 28.00 77.94
C THR A 149 -31.89 27.72 78.54
N LEU A 150 -30.86 27.81 77.69
CA LEU A 150 -29.47 27.57 78.07
C LEU A 150 -28.91 28.76 78.88
N VAL A 151 -28.01 28.47 79.83
CA VAL A 151 -27.27 29.49 80.58
C VAL A 151 -26.07 29.95 79.77
N ALA A 152 -25.94 31.26 79.55
CA ALA A 152 -24.76 31.82 78.91
C ALA A 152 -23.58 31.89 79.89
N LEU A 153 -22.44 31.28 79.52
CA LEU A 153 -21.19 31.44 80.23
C LEU A 153 -20.40 32.60 79.61
N THR A 154 -20.42 33.77 80.27
CA THR A 154 -19.79 35.00 79.76
C THR A 154 -18.46 35.31 80.45
N ASN A 155 -17.65 36.16 79.82
CA ASN A 155 -16.33 36.57 80.33
C ASN A 155 -15.33 35.39 80.52
N VAL A 156 -15.43 34.36 79.68
CA VAL A 156 -14.45 33.27 79.62
C VAL A 156 -13.20 33.79 78.92
N ALA A 157 -12.05 33.75 79.60
CA ALA A 157 -10.76 34.09 79.00
C ALA A 157 -10.38 33.08 77.92
N ASP A 158 -9.53 33.50 76.97
CA ASP A 158 -9.01 32.59 75.95
C ASP A 158 -8.15 31.51 76.61
N ALA A 159 -8.50 30.24 76.38
CA ALA A 159 -7.74 29.09 76.87
C ALA A 159 -6.38 29.01 76.19
N VAL A 160 -5.37 28.46 76.87
CA VAL A 160 -4.11 28.11 76.21
C VAL A 160 -4.28 26.72 75.57
N LEU A 161 -4.44 26.67 74.24
CA LEU A 161 -4.66 25.42 73.52
C LEU A 161 -3.36 24.62 73.41
N THR A 162 -3.27 23.55 74.21
CA THR A 162 -2.22 22.53 74.13
C THR A 162 -2.86 21.14 74.07
N SER A 163 -2.07 20.10 73.75
CA SER A 163 -2.57 18.72 73.69
C SER A 163 -3.08 18.16 75.03
N ALA A 164 -2.81 18.83 76.15
CA ALA A 164 -3.27 18.44 77.49
C ALA A 164 -4.31 19.41 78.09
N SER A 165 -4.77 20.41 77.33
CA SER A 165 -5.70 21.42 77.84
C SER A 165 -7.05 20.80 78.19
N THR A 166 -7.52 21.08 79.41
CA THR A 166 -8.87 20.74 79.90
C THR A 166 -9.71 22.00 80.14
N ASP A 167 -9.24 23.14 79.65
CA ASP A 167 -9.89 24.44 79.86
C ASP A 167 -11.09 24.61 78.93
N ALA A 168 -12.05 25.44 79.33
CA ALA A 168 -13.14 25.85 78.46
C ALA A 168 -12.59 26.80 77.37
N VAL A 169 -12.90 26.51 76.10
CA VAL A 169 -12.55 27.39 74.98
C VAL A 169 -13.54 28.55 74.88
N SER A 170 -13.03 29.76 74.64
CA SER A 170 -13.90 30.92 74.46
C SER A 170 -14.56 30.89 73.07
N GLY A 171 -15.69 31.60 72.92
CA GLY A 171 -16.39 31.70 71.64
C GLY A 171 -15.53 32.31 70.52
N ARG A 172 -14.60 33.23 70.84
CA ARG A 172 -13.70 33.82 69.84
C ARG A 172 -12.62 32.86 69.36
N GLN A 173 -12.14 31.94 70.20
CA GLN A 173 -11.16 30.93 69.79
C GLN A 173 -11.77 29.92 68.83
N LEU A 174 -12.96 29.43 69.15
CA LEU A 174 -13.70 28.54 68.25
C LEU A 174 -14.08 29.25 66.94
N TYR A 175 -14.49 30.52 67.01
CA TYR A 175 -14.77 31.32 65.82
C TYR A 175 -13.53 31.48 64.93
N ALA A 176 -12.35 31.78 65.48
CA ALA A 176 -11.11 31.89 64.71
C ALA A 176 -10.80 30.58 63.95
N THR A 177 -10.91 29.44 64.63
CA THR A 177 -10.79 28.11 63.98
C THR A 177 -11.81 27.92 62.88
N ASN A 178 -13.08 28.29 63.12
CA ASN A 178 -14.14 28.21 62.12
C ASN A 178 -13.87 29.10 60.91
N GLN A 179 -13.25 30.28 61.09
CA GLN A 179 -12.85 31.15 59.99
C GLN A 179 -11.71 30.53 59.17
N THR A 180 -10.73 29.89 59.82
CA THR A 180 -9.69 29.13 59.11
C THR A 180 -10.28 27.95 58.35
N LEU A 181 -11.21 27.20 58.94
CA LEU A 181 -11.90 26.09 58.29
C LEU A 181 -12.77 26.56 57.12
N ALA A 182 -13.48 27.67 57.28
CA ALA A 182 -14.24 28.30 56.20
C ALA A 182 -13.30 28.75 55.09
N GLY A 183 -12.16 29.35 55.41
CA GLY A 183 -11.13 29.74 54.44
C GLY A 183 -10.58 28.54 53.67
N LEU A 184 -10.30 27.42 54.35
CA LEU A 184 -9.90 26.17 53.70
C LEU A 184 -11.00 25.62 52.81
N ALA A 185 -12.25 25.58 53.27
CA ALA A 185 -13.40 25.10 52.50
C ALA A 185 -13.63 25.97 51.25
N THR A 186 -13.59 27.29 51.39
CA THR A 186 -13.64 28.23 50.26
C THR A 186 -12.46 28.01 49.32
N GLY A 187 -11.25 27.82 49.85
CA GLY A 187 -10.06 27.55 49.05
C GLY A 187 -10.14 26.23 48.27
N MET A 188 -10.65 25.17 48.88
CA MET A 188 -10.89 23.88 48.21
C MET A 188 -11.98 24.00 47.15
N ALA A 189 -13.08 24.69 47.44
CA ALA A 189 -14.18 24.89 46.49
C ALA A 189 -13.78 25.79 45.30
N ALA A 190 -12.94 26.80 45.55
CA ALA A 190 -12.37 27.66 44.52
C ALA A 190 -11.16 27.04 43.80
N GLY A 191 -10.70 25.85 44.22
CA GLY A 191 -9.50 25.22 43.68
C GLY A 191 -8.22 26.01 43.92
N THR A 192 -8.15 26.85 44.96
CA THR A 192 -6.93 27.61 45.33
C THR A 192 -6.09 26.90 46.39
N VAL A 193 -6.59 25.78 46.93
CA VAL A 193 -5.88 24.92 47.90
C VAL A 193 -5.93 23.47 47.42
N GLY A 194 -4.77 22.82 47.30
CA GLY A 194 -4.65 21.42 46.87
C GLY A 194 -3.56 21.19 45.82
N LEU A 195 -3.47 19.98 45.25
CA LEU A 195 -2.55 19.68 44.15
C LEU A 195 -3.11 20.11 42.79
N VAL A 196 -4.42 20.02 42.59
CA VAL A 196 -5.10 20.57 41.41
C VAL A 196 -5.51 21.98 41.78
N GLN A 197 -4.88 22.97 41.17
CA GLN A 197 -5.14 24.37 41.47
C GLN A 197 -5.55 25.14 40.21
N GLU A 198 -6.57 25.97 40.33
CA GLU A 198 -6.95 26.93 39.30
C GLU A 198 -6.09 28.19 39.45
N ALA A 199 -5.43 28.63 38.38
CA ALA A 199 -4.62 29.84 38.41
C ALA A 199 -5.51 31.08 38.63
N GLY A 200 -5.57 31.57 39.87
CA GLY A 200 -6.11 32.89 40.20
C GLY A 200 -7.61 33.00 40.49
N GLY A 201 -8.34 31.89 40.72
CA GLY A 201 -9.72 31.92 41.23
C GLY A 201 -10.81 32.45 40.28
N ALA A 202 -10.48 32.66 39.00
CA ALA A 202 -11.40 32.91 37.88
C ALA A 202 -11.05 31.90 36.76
N PRO A 203 -11.79 31.74 35.65
CA PRO A 203 -11.55 30.67 34.67
C PRO A 203 -10.24 30.91 33.89
N GLY A 204 -9.11 30.64 34.53
CA GLY A 204 -7.77 30.57 33.99
C GLY A 204 -7.36 29.11 33.79
N ALA A 205 -6.14 28.86 33.34
CA ALA A 205 -5.64 27.51 33.15
C ALA A 205 -5.42 26.82 34.51
N GLY A 206 -6.13 25.73 34.77
CA GLY A 206 -5.86 24.84 35.89
C GLY A 206 -4.52 24.11 35.71
N ALA A 207 -3.78 23.94 36.81
CA ALA A 207 -2.51 23.24 36.83
C ALA A 207 -2.49 22.16 37.92
N ILE A 208 -1.75 21.09 37.66
CA ILE A 208 -1.57 19.99 38.62
C ILE A 208 -0.14 20.07 39.16
N GLY A 209 0.00 20.36 40.45
CA GLY A 209 1.27 20.36 41.15
C GLY A 209 2.26 21.43 40.68
N ALA A 210 1.82 22.54 40.07
CA ALA A 210 2.71 23.55 39.48
C ALA A 210 3.72 24.17 40.46
N THR A 211 3.38 24.25 41.75
CA THR A 211 4.25 24.77 42.82
C THR A 211 5.06 23.69 43.54
N THR A 212 4.94 22.43 43.09
CA THR A 212 5.62 21.26 43.64
C THR A 212 6.47 20.59 42.53
N GLY A 213 7.60 19.97 42.87
CA GLY A 213 8.39 19.23 41.87
C GLY A 213 7.66 17.96 41.35
N GLY A 214 8.13 17.40 40.23
CA GLY A 214 7.63 16.14 39.67
C GLY A 214 7.62 16.15 38.14
N THR A 215 7.87 14.99 37.51
CA THR A 215 7.90 14.84 36.04
C THR A 215 6.81 13.89 35.52
N THR A 216 5.97 13.36 36.39
CA THR A 216 4.98 12.32 36.06
C THR A 216 3.72 12.47 36.89
N VAL A 217 2.57 12.33 36.24
CA VAL A 217 1.26 12.20 36.89
C VAL A 217 0.77 10.78 36.62
N ASP A 218 0.80 9.92 37.64
CA ASP A 218 0.21 8.57 37.55
C ASP A 218 -1.27 8.64 37.92
N VAL A 219 -2.13 8.28 36.98
CA VAL A 219 -3.59 8.24 37.15
C VAL A 219 -4.12 6.81 37.36
N SER A 220 -3.23 5.84 37.55
CA SER A 220 -3.57 4.43 37.77
C SER A 220 -4.21 4.21 39.13
N GLY A 221 -5.13 3.25 39.20
CA GLY A 221 -5.83 2.84 40.40
C GLY A 221 -5.47 1.43 40.82
N THR A 222 -6.13 0.94 41.86
CA THR A 222 -6.09 -0.48 42.25
C THR A 222 -6.56 -1.40 41.12
N ASP A 223 -7.44 -0.90 40.25
CA ASP A 223 -7.98 -1.62 39.09
C ASP A 223 -7.18 -1.36 37.79
N GLY A 224 -6.00 -0.73 37.89
CA GLY A 224 -5.12 -0.43 36.75
C GLY A 224 -5.31 0.97 36.15
N ALA A 225 -4.91 1.13 34.88
CA ALA A 225 -4.93 2.43 34.19
C ALA A 225 -6.35 2.98 34.02
N ARG A 226 -6.53 4.29 34.21
CA ARG A 226 -7.82 4.98 34.07
C ARG A 226 -7.92 5.70 32.72
N ARG A 227 -9.13 5.71 32.14
CA ARG A 227 -9.44 6.57 30.98
C ARG A 227 -9.51 8.02 31.43
N ILE A 228 -8.74 8.89 30.78
CA ILE A 228 -8.84 10.35 30.92
C ILE A 228 -9.81 10.86 29.84
N THR A 229 -11.00 11.31 30.25
CA THR A 229 -12.02 11.85 29.34
C THR A 229 -12.03 13.38 29.32
N GLY A 230 -12.45 14.00 28.22
CA GLY A 230 -12.48 15.47 28.09
C GLY A 230 -11.16 16.09 27.60
N VAL A 231 -10.18 15.27 27.20
CA VAL A 231 -8.91 15.75 26.61
C VAL A 231 -9.18 16.37 25.24
N ALA A 232 -9.05 17.70 25.15
CA ALA A 232 -9.09 18.43 23.89
C ALA A 232 -7.92 18.02 22.99
N ALA A 233 -7.99 18.34 21.70
CA ALA A 233 -6.87 18.08 20.79
C ALA A 233 -5.65 18.92 21.22
N GLY A 234 -4.51 18.25 21.41
CA GLY A 234 -3.25 18.91 21.77
C GLY A 234 -2.83 19.90 20.70
N ARG A 235 -2.40 21.09 21.12
CA ARG A 235 -1.88 22.17 20.26
C ARG A 235 -0.36 22.28 20.35
N ASP A 236 0.18 22.13 21.56
CA ASP A 236 1.60 22.20 21.81
C ASP A 236 2.24 20.80 21.76
N ALA A 237 3.56 20.74 21.50
CA ALA A 237 4.28 19.48 21.35
C ALA A 237 4.30 18.61 22.62
N THR A 238 4.01 19.22 23.78
CA THR A 238 3.96 18.57 25.09
C THR A 238 2.53 18.23 25.54
N ASP A 239 1.51 18.58 24.75
CA ASP A 239 0.14 18.26 25.08
C ASP A 239 -0.15 16.76 24.93
N ALA A 240 -1.10 16.27 25.72
CA ALA A 240 -1.62 14.92 25.52
C ALA A 240 -2.38 14.83 24.18
N VAL A 241 -2.14 13.74 23.44
CA VAL A 241 -2.85 13.44 22.19
C VAL A 241 -4.14 12.70 22.50
N ASN A 242 -5.27 13.15 21.96
CA ASN A 242 -6.53 12.43 22.09
C ASN A 242 -6.74 11.41 20.96
N VAL A 243 -7.71 10.50 21.14
CA VAL A 243 -7.99 9.42 20.16
C VAL A 243 -8.39 9.96 18.78
N ALA A 244 -9.02 11.13 18.71
CA ALA A 244 -9.38 11.73 17.41
C ALA A 244 -8.14 12.15 16.60
N GLN A 245 -7.12 12.72 17.23
CA GLN A 245 -5.84 13.02 16.57
C GLN A 245 -5.11 11.73 16.15
N LEU A 246 -5.09 10.71 17.01
CA LEU A 246 -4.50 9.42 16.66
C LEU A 246 -5.19 8.78 15.44
N ASN A 247 -6.52 8.84 15.38
CA ASN A 247 -7.29 8.35 14.23
C ASN A 247 -7.02 9.13 12.95
N GLN A 248 -6.75 10.45 13.04
CA GLN A 248 -6.32 11.23 11.87
C GLN A 248 -4.96 10.76 11.35
N VAL A 249 -4.00 10.51 12.25
CA VAL A 249 -2.69 9.96 11.87
C VAL A 249 -2.83 8.55 11.29
N ALA A 250 -3.62 7.68 11.91
CA ALA A 250 -3.90 6.34 11.39
C ALA A 250 -4.58 6.39 10.01
N GLY A 251 -5.52 7.31 9.80
CA GLY A 251 -6.14 7.56 8.51
C GLY A 251 -5.13 8.04 7.46
N ALA A 252 -4.24 8.96 7.82
CA ALA A 252 -3.17 9.42 6.93
C ALA A 252 -2.19 8.28 6.59
N ALA A 253 -1.80 7.46 7.56
CA ALA A 253 -0.95 6.30 7.35
C ALA A 253 -1.61 5.28 6.42
N ASN A 254 -2.91 5.01 6.61
CA ASN A 254 -3.67 4.12 5.74
C ASN A 254 -3.79 4.70 4.31
N ALA A 255 -4.01 6.00 4.17
CA ALA A 255 -4.06 6.66 2.86
C ALA A 255 -2.73 6.58 2.10
N VAL A 256 -1.60 6.74 2.81
CA VAL A 256 -0.27 6.53 2.24
C VAL A 256 -0.10 5.06 1.84
N ALA A 257 -0.46 4.12 2.72
CA ALA A 257 -0.36 2.69 2.46
C ALA A 257 -1.21 2.24 1.25
N SER A 258 -2.42 2.78 1.09
CA SER A 258 -3.31 2.48 -0.04
C SER A 258 -2.79 3.00 -1.39
N ASN A 259 -2.01 4.08 -1.39
CA ASN A 259 -1.43 4.65 -2.60
C ASN A 259 0.00 4.17 -2.88
N ALA A 260 0.62 3.45 -1.94
CA ALA A 260 1.97 2.95 -2.07
C ALA A 260 2.01 1.65 -2.91
N VAL A 261 3.10 1.48 -3.66
CA VAL A 261 3.42 0.20 -4.29
C VAL A 261 3.96 -0.73 -3.21
N SER A 262 3.34 -1.90 -3.04
CA SER A 262 3.72 -2.91 -2.07
C SER A 262 4.21 -4.18 -2.75
N TYR A 263 5.07 -4.92 -2.05
CA TYR A 263 5.46 -6.26 -2.46
C TYR A 263 4.35 -7.26 -2.14
N GLU A 264 4.26 -8.32 -2.95
CA GLU A 264 3.30 -9.42 -2.75
C GLU A 264 3.58 -10.21 -1.45
N ASP A 265 4.86 -10.31 -1.06
CA ASP A 265 5.33 -11.11 0.07
C ASP A 265 6.55 -10.45 0.75
N PRO A 266 6.79 -10.68 2.06
CA PRO A 266 7.98 -10.18 2.75
C PRO A 266 9.32 -10.54 2.13
N ALA A 267 9.42 -11.60 1.32
CA ALA A 267 10.61 -11.96 0.54
C ALA A 267 10.90 -10.99 -0.63
N ARG A 268 9.98 -10.08 -0.96
CA ARG A 268 10.13 -9.00 -1.96
C ARG A 268 10.48 -9.49 -3.36
N VAL A 269 9.98 -10.66 -3.74
CA VAL A 269 10.26 -11.29 -5.05
C VAL A 269 9.42 -10.67 -6.18
N SER A 270 8.21 -10.19 -5.87
CA SER A 270 7.28 -9.65 -6.87
C SER A 270 6.44 -8.49 -6.35
N VAL A 271 5.96 -7.70 -7.31
CA VAL A 271 4.99 -6.62 -7.14
C VAL A 271 3.93 -6.81 -8.23
N THR A 272 2.65 -6.94 -7.86
CA THR A 272 1.54 -6.88 -8.84
C THR A 272 0.96 -5.48 -8.86
N LEU A 273 1.08 -4.80 -10.00
CA LEU A 273 0.45 -3.50 -10.19
C LEU A 273 -1.05 -3.68 -10.46
N GLY A 274 -1.90 -3.00 -9.69
CA GLY A 274 -3.36 -3.06 -9.81
C GLY A 274 -4.04 -4.05 -8.85
N GLY A 275 -3.26 -4.96 -8.24
CA GLY A 275 -3.74 -5.95 -7.28
C GLY A 275 -3.99 -7.34 -7.87
N LEU A 276 -4.02 -8.35 -7.01
CA LEU A 276 -4.25 -9.75 -7.38
C LEU A 276 -5.67 -9.89 -7.97
N HIS A 277 -5.76 -10.31 -9.24
CA HIS A 277 -6.98 -10.39 -10.08
C HIS A 277 -7.50 -9.07 -10.68
N ALA A 278 -6.70 -8.01 -10.71
CA ALA A 278 -7.08 -6.81 -11.46
C ALA A 278 -7.21 -7.11 -12.97
N THR A 279 -8.33 -6.72 -13.57
CA THR A 279 -8.56 -6.86 -15.02
C THR A 279 -8.13 -5.63 -15.82
N SER A 280 -7.91 -4.50 -15.13
CA SER A 280 -7.41 -3.26 -15.71
C SER A 280 -5.91 -3.13 -15.45
N THR A 281 -5.14 -2.84 -16.50
CA THR A 281 -3.68 -2.66 -16.41
C THR A 281 -3.29 -1.30 -15.84
N VAL A 282 -2.18 -1.24 -15.10
CA VAL A 282 -1.63 0.00 -14.53
C VAL A 282 -0.58 0.58 -15.46
N LEU A 283 -0.70 1.87 -15.77
CA LEU A 283 0.29 2.58 -16.59
C LEU A 283 1.48 3.03 -15.74
N LEU A 284 2.67 2.51 -16.05
CA LEU A 284 3.92 2.94 -15.44
C LEU A 284 4.52 4.10 -16.23
N ARG A 285 4.51 5.31 -15.66
CA ARG A 285 4.96 6.55 -16.31
C ARG A 285 6.29 7.04 -15.74
N ASN A 286 6.98 7.89 -16.51
CA ASN A 286 8.23 8.54 -16.13
C ASN A 286 9.38 7.56 -15.81
N VAL A 287 9.40 6.41 -16.49
CA VAL A 287 10.49 5.43 -16.40
C VAL A 287 11.66 5.91 -17.25
N ALA A 288 12.78 6.22 -16.59
CA ALA A 288 14.03 6.54 -17.27
C ALA A 288 14.50 5.37 -18.15
N SER A 289 15.36 5.63 -19.13
CA SER A 289 15.91 4.56 -19.96
C SER A 289 16.79 3.65 -19.11
N GLY A 290 16.42 2.37 -18.99
CA GLY A 290 17.19 1.38 -18.25
C GLY A 290 18.52 1.08 -18.93
N ALA A 291 19.53 0.62 -18.19
CA ALA A 291 20.75 0.16 -18.82
C ALA A 291 20.47 -1.08 -19.68
N LEU A 292 20.97 -1.13 -20.92
CA LEU A 292 20.90 -2.34 -21.75
C LEU A 292 22.25 -3.06 -21.65
N SER A 293 22.35 -3.99 -20.71
CA SER A 293 23.53 -4.86 -20.53
C SER A 293 23.12 -6.25 -20.07
N ALA A 294 24.01 -7.24 -20.21
CA ALA A 294 23.71 -8.63 -19.84
C ALA A 294 23.37 -8.84 -18.36
N ALA A 295 23.79 -7.93 -17.48
CA ALA A 295 23.51 -7.98 -16.05
C ALA A 295 22.38 -7.02 -15.61
N SER A 296 21.74 -6.31 -16.56
CA SER A 296 20.74 -5.30 -16.22
C SER A 296 19.48 -5.92 -15.64
N THR A 297 19.00 -5.33 -14.54
CA THR A 297 17.70 -5.60 -13.94
C THR A 297 16.76 -4.40 -14.05
N ASP A 298 17.14 -3.41 -14.87
CA ASP A 298 16.36 -2.19 -15.05
C ASP A 298 15.12 -2.43 -15.91
N ALA A 299 14.06 -1.69 -15.63
CA ALA A 299 12.90 -1.66 -16.52
C ALA A 299 13.27 -0.96 -17.85
N VAL A 300 12.89 -1.56 -18.97
CA VAL A 300 13.00 -0.92 -20.29
C VAL A 300 11.78 -0.03 -20.55
N ASN A 301 12.01 1.19 -21.00
CA ASN A 301 10.92 2.11 -21.31
C ASN A 301 10.47 2.04 -22.78
N GLY A 302 9.34 2.69 -23.09
CA GLY A 302 8.77 2.68 -24.43
C GLY A 302 9.69 3.27 -25.51
N ALA A 303 10.53 4.26 -25.18
CA ALA A 303 11.47 4.85 -26.13
C ALA A 303 12.57 3.85 -26.55
N GLN A 304 13.06 3.03 -25.61
CA GLN A 304 14.04 1.99 -25.89
C GLN A 304 13.47 0.88 -26.77
N LEU A 305 12.27 0.38 -26.44
CA LEU A 305 11.60 -0.62 -27.27
C LEU A 305 11.27 -0.07 -28.67
N PHE A 306 10.84 1.19 -28.75
CA PHE A 306 10.60 1.86 -30.03
C PHE A 306 11.88 1.99 -30.86
N ALA A 307 13.02 2.34 -30.26
CA ALA A 307 14.31 2.39 -30.96
C ALA A 307 14.70 1.01 -31.53
N THR A 308 14.52 -0.07 -30.75
CA THR A 308 14.71 -1.44 -31.24
C THR A 308 13.77 -1.77 -32.40
N ASN A 309 12.48 -1.44 -32.30
CA ASN A 309 11.50 -1.67 -33.38
C ASN A 309 11.87 -0.90 -34.66
N GLN A 310 12.36 0.34 -34.55
CA GLN A 310 12.88 1.09 -35.69
C GLN A 310 14.12 0.43 -36.30
N ALA A 311 15.01 -0.17 -35.49
CA ALA A 311 16.18 -0.89 -35.99
C ALA A 311 15.82 -2.22 -36.69
N VAL A 312 14.71 -2.85 -36.30
CA VAL A 312 14.20 -4.10 -36.93
C VAL A 312 13.51 -3.82 -38.28
N GLN A 313 12.90 -2.65 -38.46
CA GLN A 313 12.18 -2.32 -39.69
C GLN A 313 13.06 -2.41 -40.97
N PRO A 314 14.29 -1.88 -41.02
CA PRO A 314 15.22 -2.11 -42.14
C PRO A 314 15.47 -3.59 -42.42
N ASN A 315 15.59 -4.43 -41.39
CA ASN A 315 15.78 -5.87 -41.58
C ASN A 315 14.55 -6.51 -42.25
N THR A 316 13.34 -6.13 -41.82
CA THR A 316 12.09 -6.60 -42.45
C THR A 316 12.02 -6.21 -43.92
N ASN A 317 12.41 -4.98 -44.26
CA ASN A 317 12.46 -4.50 -45.63
C ASN A 317 13.50 -5.30 -46.46
N ALA A 318 14.71 -5.47 -45.93
CA ALA A 318 15.78 -6.22 -46.59
C ALA A 318 15.39 -7.69 -46.85
N ILE A 319 14.70 -8.34 -45.90
CA ILE A 319 14.18 -9.70 -46.07
C ILE A 319 13.14 -9.77 -47.20
N THR A 320 12.25 -8.79 -47.29
CA THR A 320 11.23 -8.71 -48.36
C THR A 320 11.87 -8.50 -49.74
N GLU A 321 12.90 -7.66 -49.81
CA GLU A 321 13.69 -7.47 -51.03
C GLU A 321 14.46 -8.73 -51.42
N LEU A 322 15.08 -9.41 -50.46
CA LEU A 322 15.78 -10.67 -50.70
C LEU A 322 14.81 -11.75 -51.20
N ALA A 323 13.64 -11.90 -50.58
CA ALA A 323 12.61 -12.82 -51.04
C ALA A 323 12.19 -12.52 -52.48
N SER A 324 12.06 -11.24 -52.83
CA SER A 324 11.76 -10.80 -54.20
C SER A 324 12.90 -11.09 -55.19
N HIS A 325 14.17 -10.91 -54.77
CA HIS A 325 15.33 -11.28 -55.57
C HIS A 325 15.41 -12.79 -55.81
N VAL A 326 15.24 -13.59 -54.76
CA VAL A 326 15.24 -15.05 -54.84
C VAL A 326 14.11 -15.54 -55.72
N GLY A 327 12.90 -14.99 -55.61
CA GLY A 327 11.79 -15.33 -56.50
C GLY A 327 12.09 -15.05 -57.97
N ARG A 328 12.75 -13.91 -58.28
CA ARG A 328 13.21 -13.60 -59.64
C ARG A 328 14.32 -14.56 -60.11
N ILE A 329 15.26 -14.90 -59.24
CA ILE A 329 16.35 -15.84 -59.57
C ILE A 329 15.78 -17.23 -59.84
N GLN A 330 14.90 -17.74 -58.98
CA GLN A 330 14.24 -19.02 -59.17
C GLN A 330 13.43 -19.08 -60.47
N ALA A 331 12.80 -17.98 -60.88
CA ALA A 331 12.15 -17.89 -62.19
C ALA A 331 13.14 -17.86 -63.36
N SER A 332 14.39 -17.44 -63.13
CA SER A 332 15.43 -17.24 -64.17
C SER A 332 16.44 -18.39 -64.30
N VAL A 333 16.57 -19.27 -63.31
CA VAL A 333 17.52 -20.40 -63.33
C VAL A 333 16.76 -21.70 -63.66
N PRO A 334 16.96 -22.30 -64.86
CA PRO A 334 16.19 -23.44 -65.36
C PRO A 334 16.56 -24.81 -64.74
N SER A 335 16.83 -24.87 -63.43
CA SER A 335 17.34 -26.10 -62.79
C SER A 335 16.54 -26.52 -61.55
N GLN A 336 15.22 -26.64 -61.67
CA GLN A 336 14.36 -27.47 -60.81
C GLN A 336 13.08 -27.82 -61.62
N PRO A 337 12.50 -29.04 -61.47
CA PRO A 337 11.43 -29.54 -62.33
C PRO A 337 10.11 -28.85 -61.98
N VAL A 338 9.82 -27.71 -62.61
CA VAL A 338 8.50 -27.08 -62.60
C VAL A 338 7.73 -27.49 -63.86
N PRO A 339 6.47 -27.95 -63.73
CA PRO A 339 5.67 -28.37 -64.88
C PRO A 339 5.42 -27.21 -65.86
N SER A 340 5.61 -27.51 -67.15
CA SER A 340 4.94 -26.94 -68.33
C SER A 340 5.16 -25.49 -68.80
N GLN A 341 6.06 -24.67 -68.25
CA GLN A 341 6.42 -23.38 -68.87
C GLN A 341 7.94 -23.18 -68.91
N GLN A 342 8.59 -23.87 -69.87
CA GLN A 342 10.02 -23.76 -70.15
C GLN A 342 10.31 -22.36 -70.74
N GLY A 343 10.75 -21.43 -69.90
CA GLY A 343 11.22 -20.12 -70.36
C GLY A 343 12.44 -20.30 -71.25
N SER A 344 12.32 -19.92 -72.51
CA SER A 344 13.45 -19.86 -73.44
C SER A 344 14.47 -18.83 -72.96
N LEU A 345 15.77 -19.08 -73.14
CA LEU A 345 16.76 -18.01 -73.05
C LEU A 345 16.40 -16.95 -74.10
N LYS A 346 16.65 -15.67 -73.82
CA LYS A 346 16.26 -14.55 -74.72
C LYS A 346 16.67 -14.78 -76.19
N PHE A 347 17.80 -15.44 -76.41
CA PHE A 347 18.34 -15.71 -77.75
C PHE A 347 18.45 -17.20 -78.10
N VAL A 348 18.10 -18.11 -77.18
CA VAL A 348 18.10 -19.57 -77.41
C VAL A 348 16.79 -20.15 -76.87
N ALA A 349 15.90 -20.51 -77.78
CA ALA A 349 14.61 -21.10 -77.47
C ALA A 349 14.56 -22.56 -77.91
N VAL A 350 14.18 -23.45 -76.99
CA VAL A 350 13.93 -24.87 -77.27
C VAL A 350 12.53 -25.20 -76.76
N ASN A 351 11.62 -25.50 -77.69
CA ASN A 351 10.30 -26.01 -77.36
C ASN A 351 10.32 -27.54 -77.53
N SER A 352 10.39 -28.28 -76.43
CA SER A 352 10.43 -29.74 -76.48
C SER A 352 9.75 -30.37 -75.27
N SER A 353 9.01 -31.44 -75.52
CA SER A 353 8.57 -32.41 -74.50
C SER A 353 9.55 -33.59 -74.36
N GLY A 354 10.66 -33.55 -75.10
CA GLY A 354 11.70 -34.58 -75.09
C GLY A 354 12.52 -34.59 -73.81
N THR A 355 13.31 -35.65 -73.63
CA THR A 355 14.26 -35.75 -72.52
C THR A 355 15.37 -34.71 -72.64
N THR A 356 16.07 -34.43 -71.54
CA THR A 356 17.16 -33.45 -71.49
C THR A 356 18.24 -33.74 -72.55
N ALA A 357 18.71 -32.69 -73.23
CA ALA A 357 19.86 -32.75 -74.13
C ALA A 357 21.12 -33.23 -73.38
N ALA A 358 21.90 -34.12 -73.98
CA ALA A 358 23.11 -34.69 -73.39
C ALA A 358 24.36 -34.30 -74.20
N ALA A 359 25.07 -33.26 -73.76
CA ALA A 359 26.41 -32.94 -74.25
C ALA A 359 27.46 -33.63 -73.36
N SER A 360 27.66 -34.94 -73.57
CA SER A 360 28.56 -35.77 -72.75
C SER A 360 30.00 -35.83 -73.25
N GLY A 361 30.24 -35.49 -74.52
CA GLY A 361 31.60 -35.32 -75.03
C GLY A 361 32.27 -34.07 -74.47
N THR A 362 33.59 -34.09 -74.29
CA THR A 362 34.35 -32.89 -73.91
C THR A 362 34.15 -31.81 -74.99
N GLU A 363 33.84 -30.58 -74.57
CA GLU A 363 33.52 -29.45 -75.47
C GLU A 363 32.34 -29.69 -76.43
N ALA A 364 31.42 -30.60 -76.09
CA ALA A 364 30.25 -30.89 -76.92
C ALA A 364 29.11 -29.87 -76.75
N ILE A 365 28.28 -29.75 -77.79
CA ILE A 365 27.05 -28.95 -77.81
C ILE A 365 25.87 -29.88 -78.14
N ALA A 366 24.85 -29.90 -77.29
CA ALA A 366 23.59 -30.62 -77.53
C ALA A 366 22.41 -29.66 -77.36
N LEU A 367 21.65 -29.42 -78.44
CA LEU A 367 20.55 -28.46 -78.47
C LEU A 367 19.27 -29.07 -79.06
N GLY A 368 18.28 -29.29 -78.20
CA GLY A 368 16.99 -29.90 -78.54
C GLY A 368 16.68 -31.11 -77.65
N GLY A 369 15.40 -31.43 -77.46
CA GLY A 369 15.02 -32.61 -76.66
C GLY A 369 15.55 -33.91 -77.28
N ASN A 370 15.96 -34.86 -76.43
CA ASN A 370 16.55 -36.14 -76.82
C ASN A 370 17.85 -36.04 -77.63
N THR A 371 18.51 -34.88 -77.68
CA THR A 371 19.80 -34.75 -78.39
C THR A 371 20.93 -35.39 -77.59
N VAL A 372 21.88 -36.00 -78.30
CA VAL A 372 23.07 -36.60 -77.71
C VAL A 372 24.30 -36.16 -78.51
N ALA A 373 25.24 -35.51 -77.87
CA ALA A 373 26.54 -35.14 -78.41
C ALA A 373 27.62 -35.75 -77.50
N SER A 374 28.03 -36.99 -77.82
CA SER A 374 28.96 -37.80 -77.03
C SER A 374 30.39 -37.82 -77.56
N GLY A 375 30.61 -37.41 -78.82
CA GLY A 375 31.95 -37.22 -79.37
C GLY A 375 32.64 -35.98 -78.81
N THR A 376 33.98 -35.99 -78.70
CA THR A 376 34.74 -34.80 -78.27
C THR A 376 34.61 -33.69 -79.33
N GLY A 377 34.33 -32.45 -78.94
CA GLY A 377 34.10 -31.31 -79.84
C GLY A 377 32.89 -31.47 -80.76
N SER A 378 31.93 -32.34 -80.39
CA SER A 378 30.76 -32.63 -81.23
C SER A 378 29.63 -31.61 -81.08
N THR A 379 28.82 -31.44 -82.13
CA THR A 379 27.66 -30.54 -82.11
C THR A 379 26.40 -31.24 -82.64
N ALA A 380 25.42 -31.47 -81.77
CA ALA A 380 24.12 -32.05 -82.10
C ALA A 380 23.01 -30.99 -81.95
N ILE A 381 22.33 -30.65 -83.05
CA ILE A 381 21.27 -29.61 -83.08
C ILE A 381 20.00 -30.16 -83.74
N GLY A 382 18.88 -30.12 -83.02
CA GLY A 382 17.57 -30.59 -83.47
C GLY A 382 17.12 -31.85 -82.73
N PRO A 383 15.81 -32.03 -82.46
CA PRO A 383 15.35 -33.09 -81.56
C PRO A 383 15.76 -34.49 -82.03
N GLY A 384 16.31 -35.29 -81.13
CA GLY A 384 16.84 -36.62 -81.42
C GLY A 384 18.14 -36.66 -82.24
N ALA A 385 18.80 -35.53 -82.54
CA ALA A 385 20.10 -35.54 -83.20
C ALA A 385 21.15 -36.26 -82.33
N HIS A 386 21.97 -37.10 -82.96
CA HIS A 386 22.92 -37.98 -82.27
C HIS A 386 24.32 -37.90 -82.90
N VAL A 387 25.30 -37.41 -82.15
CA VAL A 387 26.70 -37.28 -82.60
C VAL A 387 27.62 -38.03 -81.67
N SER A 388 28.21 -39.12 -82.16
CA SER A 388 29.23 -39.89 -81.45
C SER A 388 30.63 -39.74 -82.03
N GLY A 389 30.74 -39.20 -83.26
CA GLY A 389 32.03 -38.91 -83.88
C GLY A 389 32.74 -37.72 -83.26
N THR A 390 34.07 -37.77 -83.17
CA THR A 390 34.90 -36.66 -82.68
C THR A 390 34.95 -35.53 -83.71
N GLY A 391 34.74 -34.28 -83.29
CA GLY A 391 34.72 -33.09 -84.15
C GLY A 391 33.55 -33.05 -85.14
N SER A 392 32.52 -33.87 -84.91
CA SER A 392 31.44 -34.07 -85.86
C SER A 392 30.22 -33.20 -85.55
N VAL A 393 29.38 -33.01 -86.56
CA VAL A 393 28.21 -32.13 -86.49
C VAL A 393 26.99 -32.85 -87.04
N ALA A 394 25.88 -32.87 -86.30
CA ALA A 394 24.58 -33.27 -86.82
C ALA A 394 23.58 -32.14 -86.62
N ILE A 395 22.98 -31.67 -87.72
CA ILE A 395 22.00 -30.59 -87.73
C ILE A 395 20.73 -31.09 -88.42
N GLY A 396 19.66 -31.25 -87.65
CA GLY A 396 18.37 -31.74 -88.10
C GLY A 396 17.78 -32.75 -87.12
N SER A 397 16.45 -32.89 -87.11
CA SER A 397 15.81 -33.89 -86.26
C SER A 397 16.26 -35.30 -86.64
N ASN A 398 16.68 -36.08 -85.64
CA ASN A 398 17.22 -37.43 -85.84
C ASN A 398 18.41 -37.52 -86.82
N ALA A 399 19.15 -36.42 -87.03
CA ALA A 399 20.38 -36.47 -87.80
C ALA A 399 21.47 -37.18 -86.98
N THR A 400 22.24 -38.07 -87.62
CA THR A 400 23.25 -38.90 -86.95
C THR A 400 24.62 -38.72 -87.59
N ALA A 401 25.61 -38.28 -86.82
CA ALA A 401 27.01 -38.22 -87.25
C ALA A 401 27.87 -39.11 -86.34
N SER A 402 28.14 -40.33 -86.80
CA SER A 402 28.84 -41.35 -86.03
C SER A 402 30.33 -41.47 -86.34
N ALA A 403 30.75 -41.02 -87.53
CA ALA A 403 32.15 -40.97 -87.95
C ALA A 403 32.84 -39.66 -87.53
N ASN A 404 34.18 -39.65 -87.47
CA ASN A 404 34.99 -38.51 -87.04
C ASN A 404 35.06 -37.41 -88.12
N ASN A 405 35.06 -36.15 -87.69
CA ASN A 405 35.08 -34.98 -88.56
C ASN A 405 34.01 -35.05 -89.68
N ALA A 406 32.83 -35.55 -89.32
CA ALA A 406 31.74 -35.80 -90.26
C ALA A 406 30.56 -34.86 -89.98
N VAL A 407 29.83 -34.49 -91.03
CA VAL A 407 28.67 -33.59 -90.93
C VAL A 407 27.44 -34.29 -91.48
N ALA A 408 26.43 -34.52 -90.65
CA ALA A 408 25.10 -34.94 -91.08
C ALA A 408 24.17 -33.71 -91.14
N LEU A 409 23.79 -33.31 -92.36
CA LEU A 409 23.01 -32.10 -92.59
C LEU A 409 21.61 -32.42 -93.12
N GLY A 410 20.61 -32.15 -92.30
CA GLY A 410 19.19 -32.31 -92.57
C GLY A 410 18.53 -33.41 -91.72
N PRO A 411 17.21 -33.37 -91.54
CA PRO A 411 16.47 -34.37 -90.77
C PRO A 411 16.74 -35.82 -91.23
N GLY A 412 17.09 -36.71 -90.31
CA GLY A 412 17.38 -38.11 -90.60
C GLY A 412 18.62 -38.35 -91.49
N ALA A 413 19.46 -37.33 -91.74
CA ALA A 413 20.72 -37.51 -92.45
C ALA A 413 21.70 -38.34 -91.58
N VAL A 414 22.51 -39.18 -92.22
CA VAL A 414 23.45 -40.09 -91.57
C VAL A 414 24.83 -39.93 -92.19
N ALA A 415 25.83 -39.60 -91.36
CA ALA A 415 27.22 -39.47 -91.74
C ALA A 415 28.09 -40.50 -90.99
N GLU A 416 28.37 -41.61 -91.68
CA GLU A 416 29.09 -42.80 -91.16
C GLU A 416 30.51 -42.96 -91.70
N ARG A 417 31.01 -41.96 -92.44
CA ARG A 417 32.38 -41.98 -92.98
C ARG A 417 33.14 -40.75 -92.51
N ASP A 418 34.40 -40.93 -92.15
CA ASP A 418 35.25 -39.84 -91.68
C ASP A 418 35.41 -38.77 -92.78
N ASN A 419 35.55 -37.50 -92.37
CA ASN A 419 35.81 -36.36 -93.26
C ASN A 419 34.77 -36.19 -94.38
N THR A 420 33.49 -36.43 -94.09
CA THR A 420 32.41 -36.36 -95.09
C THR A 420 31.32 -35.38 -94.66
N VAL A 421 30.65 -34.77 -95.63
CA VAL A 421 29.34 -34.15 -95.43
C VAL A 421 28.29 -35.07 -96.05
N SER A 422 27.33 -35.53 -95.26
CA SER A 422 26.18 -36.30 -95.72
C SER A 422 24.93 -35.43 -95.66
N PHE A 423 24.27 -35.29 -96.80
CA PHE A 423 22.97 -34.62 -96.93
C PHE A 423 21.83 -35.63 -96.93
N GLY A 424 22.06 -36.88 -96.56
CA GLY A 424 21.11 -37.96 -96.79
C GLY A 424 21.36 -39.17 -95.92
N ASN A 425 20.62 -40.24 -96.15
CA ASN A 425 20.80 -41.52 -95.51
C ASN A 425 20.64 -42.62 -96.56
N ALA A 426 21.76 -43.26 -96.91
CA ALA A 426 21.79 -44.31 -97.93
C ALA A 426 20.97 -45.53 -97.50
N ALA A 427 20.98 -45.91 -96.22
CA ALA A 427 20.21 -47.03 -95.68
C ALA A 427 18.69 -46.79 -95.76
N ALA A 428 18.26 -45.53 -95.80
CA ALA A 428 16.85 -45.14 -95.93
C ALA A 428 16.49 -44.60 -97.33
N ALA A 429 17.37 -44.74 -98.33
CA ALA A 429 17.22 -44.15 -99.67
C ALA A 429 16.90 -42.64 -99.66
N LEU A 430 17.28 -41.92 -98.60
CA LEU A 430 17.04 -40.51 -98.44
C LEU A 430 18.19 -39.73 -99.11
N THR A 431 17.93 -39.17 -100.28
CA THR A 431 18.84 -38.23 -100.95
C THR A 431 18.22 -36.84 -101.02
N ARG A 432 19.07 -35.81 -101.00
CA ARG A 432 18.65 -34.42 -101.18
C ARG A 432 19.26 -33.85 -102.46
N THR A 433 18.49 -33.03 -103.17
CA THR A 433 19.01 -32.23 -104.26
C THR A 433 19.81 -31.06 -103.68
N LEU A 434 21.02 -30.85 -104.20
CA LEU A 434 21.81 -29.66 -103.91
C LEU A 434 21.56 -28.63 -105.01
N THR A 435 20.83 -27.57 -104.69
CA THR A 435 20.46 -26.50 -105.63
C THR A 435 21.23 -25.21 -105.35
N ASN A 436 21.17 -24.24 -106.27
CA ASN A 436 21.92 -22.98 -106.20
C ASN A 436 23.45 -23.17 -106.17
N VAL A 437 23.95 -24.21 -106.83
CA VAL A 437 25.38 -24.46 -107.00
C VAL A 437 25.91 -23.61 -108.15
N SER A 438 26.65 -22.54 -107.82
CA SER A 438 27.41 -21.76 -108.79
C SER A 438 28.46 -22.62 -109.51
N ALA A 439 28.91 -22.18 -110.68
CA ALA A 439 29.93 -22.91 -111.44
C ALA A 439 31.22 -23.07 -110.62
N GLY A 440 31.74 -24.29 -110.53
CA GLY A 440 33.00 -24.59 -109.87
C GLY A 440 34.17 -23.97 -110.64
N VAL A 441 35.02 -23.22 -109.93
CA VAL A 441 36.22 -22.57 -110.50
C VAL A 441 37.51 -23.33 -110.14
N ALA A 442 37.61 -23.83 -108.89
CA ALA A 442 38.76 -24.61 -108.43
C ALA A 442 38.61 -26.10 -108.78
N PRO A 443 39.72 -26.88 -108.85
CA PRO A 443 39.67 -28.32 -109.11
C PRO A 443 38.85 -29.14 -108.10
N THR A 444 38.66 -28.63 -106.88
CA THR A 444 37.86 -29.25 -105.81
C THR A 444 36.46 -28.64 -105.68
N GLY A 445 36.06 -27.78 -106.62
CA GLY A 445 34.72 -27.21 -106.66
C GLY A 445 33.68 -28.22 -107.12
N ALA A 446 32.47 -28.15 -106.56
CA ALA A 446 31.34 -28.90 -107.09
C ALA A 446 31.01 -28.39 -108.51
N VAL A 447 30.80 -29.33 -109.43
CA VAL A 447 30.39 -29.03 -110.81
C VAL A 447 28.87 -28.91 -110.84
N ASN A 448 28.35 -27.82 -111.40
CA ASN A 448 26.91 -27.70 -111.61
C ASN A 448 26.48 -28.36 -112.94
N VAL A 449 25.18 -28.61 -113.09
CA VAL A 449 24.64 -29.31 -114.28
C VAL A 449 24.90 -28.53 -115.58
N GLN A 450 24.97 -27.20 -115.51
CA GLN A 450 25.30 -26.36 -116.67
C GLN A 450 26.72 -26.63 -117.16
N GLN A 451 27.72 -26.66 -116.29
CA GLN A 451 29.12 -26.96 -116.64
C GLN A 451 29.27 -28.35 -117.26
N LEU A 452 28.55 -29.35 -116.74
CA LEU A 452 28.53 -30.70 -117.32
C LEU A 452 27.90 -30.69 -118.72
N ASN A 453 26.78 -29.99 -118.90
CA ASN A 453 26.11 -29.86 -120.19
C ASN A 453 26.96 -29.10 -121.22
N ASP A 454 27.66 -28.04 -120.81
CA ASP A 454 28.58 -27.27 -121.66
C ASP A 454 29.77 -28.14 -122.09
N SER A 455 30.38 -28.89 -121.17
CA SER A 455 31.46 -29.83 -121.47
C SER A 455 31.00 -30.93 -122.42
N LEU A 456 29.80 -31.50 -122.20
CA LEU A 456 29.24 -32.52 -123.06
C LEU A 456 28.86 -31.96 -124.44
N GLY A 457 28.37 -30.72 -124.49
CA GLY A 457 28.11 -29.99 -125.73
C GLY A 457 29.38 -29.77 -126.55
N SER A 458 30.48 -29.37 -125.90
CA SER A 458 31.79 -29.21 -126.53
C SER A 458 32.30 -30.53 -127.14
N VAL A 459 32.22 -31.64 -126.40
CA VAL A 459 32.61 -32.98 -126.89
C VAL A 459 31.76 -33.41 -128.10
N ARG A 460 30.43 -33.22 -128.04
CA ARG A 460 29.56 -33.54 -129.18
C ARG A 460 29.91 -32.72 -130.43
N ASN A 461 30.20 -31.43 -130.26
CA ASN A 461 30.60 -30.56 -131.36
C ASN A 461 31.93 -31.00 -131.98
N GLN A 462 32.91 -31.41 -131.15
CA GLN A 462 34.18 -31.95 -131.63
C GLN A 462 33.98 -33.25 -132.42
N ILE A 463 33.15 -34.18 -131.93
CA ILE A 463 32.82 -35.42 -132.64
C ILE A 463 32.17 -35.12 -134.01
N GLU A 464 31.24 -34.17 -134.09
CA GLU A 464 30.63 -33.77 -135.35
C GLU A 464 31.58 -33.01 -136.29
N HIS A 465 32.59 -32.34 -135.73
CA HIS A 465 33.66 -31.74 -136.52
C HIS A 465 34.54 -32.84 -137.15
N ASP A 466 35.07 -33.74 -136.33
CA ASP A 466 35.94 -34.84 -136.75
C ASP A 466 35.23 -35.77 -137.74
N ARG A 467 33.94 -36.07 -137.51
CA ARG A 467 33.11 -36.85 -138.44
C ARG A 467 33.01 -36.18 -139.81
N ARG A 468 32.82 -34.86 -139.85
CA ARG A 468 32.72 -34.12 -141.12
C ARG A 468 34.06 -34.01 -141.84
N ASP A 469 35.16 -33.83 -141.11
CA ASP A 469 36.51 -33.83 -141.67
C ASP A 469 36.87 -35.19 -142.27
N ALA A 470 36.58 -36.28 -141.55
CA ALA A 470 36.73 -37.64 -142.06
C ALA A 470 35.88 -37.87 -143.33
N ASN A 471 34.62 -37.43 -143.34
CA ASN A 471 33.75 -37.53 -144.52
C ASN A 471 34.30 -36.72 -145.72
N GLY A 472 34.88 -35.54 -145.48
CA GLY A 472 35.54 -34.73 -146.51
C GLY A 472 36.80 -35.39 -147.08
N GLY A 473 37.60 -36.02 -146.21
CA GLY A 473 38.73 -36.85 -146.61
C GLY A 473 38.32 -38.03 -147.49
N THR A 474 37.24 -38.74 -147.13
CA THR A 474 36.69 -39.82 -147.95
C THR A 474 36.16 -39.31 -149.30
N ALA A 475 35.45 -38.18 -149.32
CA ALA A 475 35.01 -37.56 -150.58
C ALA A 475 36.20 -37.20 -151.48
N SER A 476 37.32 -36.76 -150.89
CA SER A 476 38.58 -36.47 -151.59
C SER A 476 39.19 -37.71 -152.21
N ALA A 477 39.22 -38.83 -151.48
CA ALA A 477 39.67 -40.11 -152.00
C ALA A 477 38.78 -40.61 -153.15
N VAL A 478 37.45 -40.44 -153.05
CA VAL A 478 36.51 -40.74 -154.15
C VAL A 478 36.80 -39.86 -155.36
N ALA A 479 37.05 -38.57 -155.18
CA ALA A 479 37.39 -37.64 -156.25
C ALA A 479 38.72 -37.99 -156.94
N ILE A 480 39.74 -38.42 -156.18
CA ILE A 480 41.02 -38.87 -156.73
C ILE A 480 40.86 -40.19 -157.48
N ALA A 481 40.07 -41.12 -156.94
CA ALA A 481 39.81 -42.42 -157.55
C ALA A 481 39.08 -42.30 -158.89
N SER A 482 38.21 -41.29 -159.04
CA SER A 482 37.48 -41.04 -160.29
C SER A 482 38.30 -40.37 -161.39
N LEU A 483 39.57 -40.00 -161.13
CA LEU A 483 40.46 -39.42 -162.13
C LEU A 483 40.86 -40.46 -163.20
N PRO A 484 40.52 -40.24 -164.48
CA PRO A 484 40.97 -41.12 -165.56
C PRO A 484 42.49 -41.20 -165.68
N GLN A 485 42.99 -42.35 -166.10
CA GLN A 485 44.40 -42.63 -166.36
C GLN A 485 44.71 -42.47 -167.85
N ALA A 486 45.96 -42.16 -168.21
CA ALA A 486 46.39 -42.10 -169.61
C ALA A 486 46.21 -43.46 -170.33
N PRO A 487 45.49 -43.53 -171.47
CA PRO A 487 45.03 -44.80 -172.04
C PRO A 487 46.07 -45.54 -172.88
N SER A 488 47.14 -44.87 -173.36
CA SER A 488 48.12 -45.46 -174.26
C SER A 488 49.55 -44.90 -174.10
N PRO A 489 50.60 -45.69 -174.44
CA PRO A 489 52.00 -45.25 -174.35
C PRO A 489 52.28 -43.97 -175.16
N GLY A 490 53.04 -43.05 -174.56
CA GLY A 490 53.40 -41.74 -175.12
C GLY A 490 52.44 -40.60 -174.77
N THR A 491 51.30 -40.88 -174.14
CA THR A 491 50.30 -39.86 -173.79
C THR A 491 50.42 -39.37 -172.35
N SER A 492 50.13 -38.08 -172.14
CA SER A 492 49.95 -37.48 -170.82
C SER A 492 48.57 -36.85 -170.72
N VAL A 493 47.86 -37.07 -169.61
CA VAL A 493 46.49 -36.60 -169.38
C VAL A 493 46.45 -35.79 -168.09
N VAL A 494 45.86 -34.59 -168.16
CA VAL A 494 45.37 -33.86 -166.99
C VAL A 494 43.90 -34.18 -166.81
N ALA A 495 43.53 -34.67 -165.63
CA ALA A 495 42.18 -35.08 -165.28
C ALA A 495 41.66 -34.22 -164.12
N ILE A 496 40.35 -34.00 -164.10
CA ILE A 496 39.62 -33.42 -162.97
C ILE A 496 38.52 -34.40 -162.56
N GLY A 497 38.44 -34.71 -161.28
CA GLY A 497 37.51 -35.66 -160.69
C GLY A 497 36.68 -35.00 -159.59
N GLY A 498 35.40 -35.34 -159.53
CA GLY A 498 34.51 -34.96 -158.43
C GLY A 498 34.22 -36.17 -157.53
N GLY A 499 34.03 -35.93 -156.24
CA GLY A 499 33.62 -36.93 -155.28
C GLY A 499 32.63 -36.35 -154.29
N SER A 500 31.61 -37.13 -153.91
CA SER A 500 30.70 -36.77 -152.82
C SER A 500 30.54 -37.93 -151.86
N TYR A 501 30.50 -37.64 -150.57
CA TYR A 501 30.27 -38.64 -149.51
C TYR A 501 29.64 -37.98 -148.28
N ALA A 502 28.52 -38.55 -147.80
CA ALA A 502 27.83 -38.13 -146.57
C ALA A 502 27.65 -36.60 -146.41
N GLY A 503 27.26 -35.91 -147.49
CA GLY A 503 27.02 -34.46 -147.52
C GLY A 503 28.27 -33.58 -147.65
N GLN A 504 29.47 -34.17 -147.80
CA GLN A 504 30.69 -33.47 -148.20
C GLN A 504 30.99 -33.68 -149.68
N SER A 505 31.64 -32.71 -150.30
CA SER A 505 32.05 -32.77 -151.71
C SER A 505 33.54 -32.48 -151.83
N ALA A 506 34.19 -33.07 -152.84
CA ALA A 506 35.59 -32.86 -153.12
C ALA A 506 35.86 -32.76 -154.62
N MET A 507 36.94 -32.06 -154.93
CA MET A 507 37.47 -31.90 -156.27
C MET A 507 38.92 -32.37 -156.28
N ALA A 508 39.27 -33.20 -157.24
CA ALA A 508 40.62 -33.66 -157.46
C ALA A 508 41.11 -33.23 -158.84
N VAL A 509 42.40 -32.95 -158.93
CA VAL A 509 43.13 -32.75 -160.17
C VAL A 509 44.27 -33.76 -160.19
N GLY A 510 44.46 -34.43 -161.31
CA GLY A 510 45.57 -35.35 -161.47
C GLY A 510 46.24 -35.23 -162.83
N LEU A 511 47.50 -35.63 -162.86
CA LEU A 511 48.30 -35.80 -164.05
C LEU A 511 48.68 -37.28 -164.14
N SER A 512 48.45 -37.92 -165.28
CA SER A 512 48.96 -39.25 -165.55
C SER A 512 49.73 -39.26 -166.86
N THR A 513 50.89 -39.94 -166.88
CA THR A 513 51.71 -40.10 -168.09
C THR A 513 52.08 -41.56 -168.27
N TYR A 514 51.94 -42.07 -169.50
CA TYR A 514 52.30 -43.43 -169.87
C TYR A 514 53.62 -43.37 -170.66
N ALA A 515 54.75 -43.49 -169.96
CA ALA A 515 56.09 -43.43 -170.52
C ALA A 515 56.63 -44.84 -170.81
N GLY A 516 56.47 -45.28 -172.06
CA GLY A 516 56.91 -46.61 -172.49
C GLY A 516 56.05 -47.72 -171.86
N ARG A 517 56.64 -48.50 -170.95
CA ARG A 517 55.95 -49.51 -170.13
C ARG A 517 55.59 -49.01 -168.73
N TRP A 518 56.00 -47.80 -168.35
CA TRP A 518 55.67 -47.22 -167.05
C TRP A 518 54.50 -46.25 -167.14
N ILE A 519 53.63 -46.29 -166.15
CA ILE A 519 52.52 -45.36 -165.97
C ILE A 519 52.72 -44.64 -164.66
N PHE A 520 52.94 -43.34 -164.73
CA PHE A 520 53.00 -42.48 -163.55
C PHE A 520 51.67 -41.75 -163.40
N LYS A 521 51.22 -41.60 -162.15
CA LYS A 521 50.03 -40.82 -161.80
C LYS A 521 50.35 -39.97 -160.58
N ALA A 522 50.08 -38.68 -160.69
CA ALA A 522 50.09 -37.73 -159.58
C ALA A 522 48.69 -37.14 -159.44
N SER A 523 48.24 -36.94 -158.22
CA SER A 523 46.92 -36.41 -157.92
C SER A 523 46.95 -35.54 -156.68
N GLY A 524 46.11 -34.51 -156.67
CA GLY A 524 45.84 -33.66 -155.53
C GLY A 524 44.36 -33.36 -155.48
N SER A 525 43.79 -33.22 -154.29
CA SER A 525 42.37 -32.92 -154.11
C SER A 525 42.14 -31.99 -152.94
N THR A 526 41.06 -31.23 -153.01
CA THR A 526 40.52 -30.43 -151.91
C THR A 526 39.03 -30.75 -151.72
N ASN A 527 38.48 -30.48 -150.55
CA ASN A 527 37.09 -30.74 -150.23
C ASN A 527 36.38 -29.57 -149.55
N THR A 528 35.09 -29.72 -149.29
CA THR A 528 34.23 -28.73 -148.62
C THR A 528 34.64 -28.42 -147.17
N ARG A 529 35.56 -29.18 -146.58
CA ARG A 529 36.20 -28.90 -145.28
C ARG A 529 37.53 -28.14 -145.42
N GLY A 530 37.99 -27.90 -146.64
CA GLY A 530 39.25 -27.21 -146.94
C GLY A 530 40.51 -28.06 -146.71
N THR A 531 40.38 -29.35 -146.38
CA THR A 531 41.54 -30.23 -146.25
C THR A 531 42.01 -30.72 -147.62
N VAL A 532 43.32 -30.87 -147.77
CA VAL A 532 43.98 -31.25 -149.02
C VAL A 532 44.55 -32.66 -148.88
N ALA A 533 44.39 -33.47 -149.91
CA ALA A 533 45.05 -34.76 -150.03
C ALA A 533 45.86 -34.80 -151.33
N ALA A 534 47.00 -35.47 -151.33
CA ALA A 534 47.81 -35.68 -152.52
C ALA A 534 48.33 -37.12 -152.54
N GLY A 535 48.45 -37.68 -153.73
CA GLY A 535 48.93 -39.04 -153.92
C GLY A 535 49.65 -39.19 -155.26
N VAL A 536 50.74 -39.94 -155.24
CA VAL A 536 51.50 -40.33 -156.44
C VAL A 536 51.59 -41.84 -156.51
N GLY A 537 51.56 -42.40 -157.72
CA GLY A 537 51.68 -43.83 -157.96
C GLY A 537 52.41 -44.08 -159.28
N ALA A 538 53.08 -45.23 -159.36
CA ALA A 538 53.71 -45.73 -160.57
C ALA A 538 53.30 -47.19 -160.79
N GLY A 539 52.91 -47.54 -162.01
CA GLY A 539 52.64 -48.91 -162.42
C GLY A 539 53.49 -49.27 -163.63
N TYR A 540 53.87 -50.53 -163.77
CA TYR A 540 54.56 -51.04 -164.95
C TYR A 540 53.64 -52.01 -165.69
N ALA A 541 53.39 -51.75 -166.96
CA ALA A 541 52.58 -52.59 -167.83
C ALA A 541 53.50 -53.49 -168.66
N TRP A 542 53.43 -54.80 -168.42
CA TRP A 542 54.20 -55.81 -169.14
C TRP A 542 53.39 -56.43 -170.27
#